data_AF-A0A7X9H8K6-F1
#
_entry.id   AF-A0A7X9H8K6-F1
#
_cell.length_a   1.000
_cell.length_b   1.000
_cell.length_c   1.000
_cell.angle_alpha   90.00
_cell.angle_beta   90.00
_cell.angle_gamma   90.00
#
_symmetry.space_group_name_H-M   'P 1'
#
loop_
_entity.id
_entity.type
_entity.pdbx_description
1 polymer ?
#
loop_
_entity_poly.entity_id
_entity_poly.type
_entity_poly.pdbx_seq_one_letter_code
_entity_poly.pdbx_strand_id
1 'polypeptide(L)'
;MNLIVIPYNCDNYYFRPDTTLVHVARDFYCPDAISVLEAAPCICIRICKSGKAIAQRFARRYYDEAGYGVTLYAGNILAEGDLFSLTRSTTFDATTVVPSPLSPAERLEELCPDITPEHIGKWMEKISHNSLLRIGDMLLFELAPRRVVNKSQPFIMEWGGQELFSFNIC
;
A
#
# COMPACT_ATOMS: atom_id res chain seq x y z
N MET A 1 7.92 10.92 -5.02
CA MET A 1 7.65 9.49 -5.32
C MET A 1 6.16 9.27 -5.13
N ASN A 2 5.49 8.43 -5.92
CA ASN A 2 4.06 8.18 -5.77
C ASN A 2 3.83 6.84 -5.06
N LEU A 3 2.89 6.83 -4.10
CA LEU A 3 2.30 5.60 -3.59
C LEU A 3 0.95 5.43 -4.26
N ILE A 4 0.76 4.34 -4.98
CA ILE A 4 -0.47 4.07 -5.74
C ILE A 4 -1.14 2.87 -5.09
N VAL A 5 -2.28 3.10 -4.45
CA VAL A 5 -3.02 2.07 -3.74
C VAL A 5 -4.06 1.47 -4.67
N ILE A 6 -4.04 0.15 -4.77
CA ILE A 6 -5.05 -0.70 -5.40
C ILE A 6 -5.84 -1.33 -4.24
N PRO A 7 -7.06 -0.84 -3.94
CA PRO A 7 -7.82 -1.32 -2.79
C PRO A 7 -8.33 -2.75 -2.97
N TYR A 8 -8.56 -3.43 -1.85
CA TYR A 8 -9.00 -4.83 -1.87
C TYR A 8 -10.34 -4.98 -2.59
N ASN A 9 -10.41 -5.94 -3.52
CA ASN A 9 -11.59 -6.19 -4.37
C ASN A 9 -12.17 -4.93 -5.05
N CYS A 10 -11.31 -3.95 -5.37
CA CYS A 10 -11.69 -2.75 -6.09
C CYS A 10 -11.15 -2.77 -7.52
N ASP A 11 -11.93 -2.23 -8.45
CA ASP A 11 -11.51 -2.05 -9.84
C ASP A 11 -10.84 -0.68 -10.07
N ASN A 12 -10.60 0.12 -9.03
CA ASN A 12 -10.00 1.45 -9.13
C ASN A 12 -8.72 1.59 -8.29
N TYR A 13 -8.04 2.74 -8.41
CA TYR A 13 -6.82 3.06 -7.67
C TYR A 13 -6.85 4.51 -7.22
N TYR A 14 -6.05 4.83 -6.19
CA TYR A 14 -5.86 6.20 -5.75
C TYR A 14 -4.41 6.45 -5.32
N PHE A 15 -4.02 7.72 -5.22
CA PHE A 15 -2.66 8.12 -4.86
C PHE A 15 -2.59 8.56 -3.40
N ARG A 16 -1.46 8.23 -2.76
CA ARG A 16 -1.03 8.85 -1.51
C ARG A 16 0.28 9.61 -1.74
N PRO A 17 0.51 10.75 -1.05
CA PRO A 17 1.79 11.44 -1.09
C PRO A 17 2.87 10.59 -0.40
N ASP A 18 4.14 10.82 -0.74
CA ASP A 18 5.27 10.08 -0.15
C ASP A 18 5.46 10.36 1.35
N THR A 19 4.91 11.46 1.88
CA THR A 19 4.91 11.78 3.31
C THR A 19 4.17 10.74 4.16
N THR A 20 3.29 9.93 3.57
CA THR A 20 2.63 8.84 4.30
C THR A 20 3.54 7.63 4.51
N LEU A 21 4.63 7.50 3.75
CA LEU A 21 5.49 6.32 3.77
C LEU A 21 6.44 6.33 4.96
N VAL A 22 6.53 5.19 5.65
CA VAL A 22 7.60 4.89 6.61
C VAL A 22 8.23 3.53 6.28
N HIS A 23 9.56 3.50 6.31
CA HIS A 23 10.37 2.32 5.98
C HIS A 23 10.72 1.44 7.18
N VAL A 24 10.26 1.82 8.37
CA VAL A 24 10.48 1.11 9.63
C VAL A 24 9.14 1.06 10.35
N ALA A 25 8.80 -0.10 10.90
CA ALA A 25 7.66 -0.27 11.81
C ALA A 25 7.97 0.39 13.16
N ARG A 26 7.92 1.72 13.18
CA ARG A 26 8.01 2.54 14.38
C ARG A 26 6.63 2.82 14.93
N ASP A 27 6.57 3.24 16.19
CA ASP A 27 5.32 3.63 16.83
C ASP A 27 4.56 4.66 15.98
N PHE A 28 3.26 4.43 15.83
CA PHE A 28 2.36 5.24 15.04
C PHE A 28 1.59 6.17 15.98
N TYR A 29 1.86 7.48 15.89
CA TYR A 29 1.18 8.51 16.67
C TYR A 29 -0.12 8.90 15.96
N CYS A 30 -1.24 8.42 16.47
CA CYS A 30 -2.55 8.62 15.87
C CYS A 30 -3.11 9.99 16.25
N PRO A 31 -3.43 10.88 15.28
CA PRO A 31 -4.07 12.15 15.58
C PRO A 31 -5.37 12.02 16.40
N ASP A 32 -5.57 12.92 17.37
CA ASP A 32 -6.75 12.94 18.27
C ASP A 32 -8.10 12.95 17.53
N ALA A 33 -8.15 13.61 16.37
CA ALA A 33 -9.36 13.73 15.55
C ALA A 33 -9.80 12.39 14.92
N ILE A 34 -8.95 11.38 14.92
CA ILE A 34 -9.26 10.07 14.38
C ILE A 34 -9.91 9.27 15.49
N SER A 35 -11.22 9.07 15.50
CA SER A 35 -11.88 8.20 16.49
C SER A 35 -11.89 6.73 16.07
N VAL A 36 -11.79 6.46 14.77
CA VAL A 36 -11.74 5.10 14.20
C VAL A 36 -10.52 5.02 13.29
N LEU A 37 -9.56 4.17 13.65
CA LEU A 37 -8.40 3.85 12.81
C LEU A 37 -8.65 2.50 12.16
N GLU A 38 -8.45 2.40 10.86
CA GLU A 38 -8.53 1.13 10.12
C GLU A 38 -7.19 0.81 9.46
N ALA A 39 -6.92 -0.47 9.24
CA ALA A 39 -5.74 -0.96 8.57
C ALA A 39 -6.11 -1.96 7.47
N ALA A 40 -5.43 -1.89 6.32
CA ALA A 40 -5.45 -2.93 5.30
C ALA A 40 -4.02 -3.43 5.03
N PRO A 41 -3.77 -4.75 5.14
CA PRO A 41 -2.50 -5.33 4.75
C PRO A 41 -2.30 -5.18 3.25
N CYS A 42 -1.07 -4.95 2.80
CA CYS A 42 -0.77 -4.85 1.39
C CYS A 42 0.55 -5.54 1.02
N ILE A 43 0.71 -5.88 -0.26
CA ILE A 43 2.02 -6.11 -0.87
C ILE A 43 2.40 -4.87 -1.68
N CYS A 44 3.61 -4.39 -1.47
CA CYS A 44 4.23 -3.31 -2.20
C CYS A 44 5.04 -3.88 -3.37
N ILE A 45 4.88 -3.30 -4.56
CA ILE A 45 5.70 -3.56 -5.74
C ILE A 45 6.42 -2.26 -6.11
N ARG A 46 7.76 -2.26 -6.07
CA ARG A 46 8.56 -1.06 -6.40
C ARG A 46 8.81 -0.95 -7.89
N ILE A 47 8.54 0.23 -8.45
CA ILE A 47 8.87 0.56 -9.83
C ILE A 47 10.36 0.87 -9.94
N CYS A 48 11.04 0.20 -10.87
CA CYS A 48 12.48 0.33 -11.12
C CYS A 48 12.84 1.09 -12.40
N LYS A 49 11.84 1.31 -13.26
CA LYS A 49 12.00 1.99 -14.55
C LYS A 49 10.84 2.93 -14.79
N SER A 50 11.13 4.12 -15.31
CA SER A 50 10.06 5.06 -15.69
C SER A 50 9.32 4.58 -16.93
N GLY A 51 7.99 4.65 -16.92
CA GLY A 51 7.17 4.22 -18.05
C GLY A 51 5.77 4.83 -18.11
N LYS A 52 5.32 5.06 -19.34
CA LYS A 52 4.02 5.63 -19.70
C LYS A 52 3.39 4.74 -20.77
N ALA A 53 2.08 4.50 -20.68
CA ALA A 53 1.34 3.60 -21.58
C ALA A 53 2.05 2.23 -21.74
N ILE A 54 2.44 1.63 -20.61
CA ILE A 54 3.15 0.36 -20.56
C ILE A 54 2.15 -0.76 -20.89
N ALA A 55 2.29 -1.41 -22.04
CA ALA A 55 1.46 -2.58 -22.33
C ALA A 55 1.72 -3.71 -21.31
N GLN A 56 0.67 -4.42 -20.88
CA GLN A 56 0.75 -5.45 -19.83
C GLN A 56 1.91 -6.43 -20.02
N ARG A 57 2.13 -6.92 -21.24
CA ARG A 57 3.23 -7.84 -21.60
C ARG A 57 4.64 -7.35 -21.31
N PHE A 58 4.84 -6.04 -21.12
CA PHE A 58 6.14 -5.43 -20.82
C PHE A 58 6.33 -5.12 -19.33
N ALA A 59 5.29 -5.27 -18.50
CA ALA A 59 5.27 -4.84 -17.10
C ALA A 59 6.42 -5.42 -16.26
N ARG A 60 6.80 -6.68 -16.48
CA ARG A 60 7.87 -7.34 -15.71
C ARG A 60 9.23 -6.61 -15.75
N ARG A 61 9.46 -5.78 -16.77
CA ARG A 61 10.69 -4.99 -16.94
C ARG A 61 10.74 -3.72 -16.09
N TYR A 62 9.65 -3.41 -15.38
CA TYR A 62 9.44 -2.12 -14.72
C TYR A 62 9.34 -2.23 -13.20
N TYR A 63 9.42 -3.43 -12.63
CA TYR A 63 9.52 -3.65 -11.19
C TYR A 63 10.57 -4.72 -10.90
N ASP A 64 11.25 -4.58 -9.76
CA ASP A 64 12.39 -5.39 -9.34
C ASP A 64 12.32 -5.84 -7.88
N GLU A 65 11.50 -5.19 -7.06
CA GLU A 65 11.37 -5.51 -5.64
C GLU A 65 9.90 -5.56 -5.18
N ALA A 66 9.65 -6.41 -4.19
CA ALA A 66 8.38 -6.56 -3.53
C ALA A 66 8.54 -6.79 -2.02
N GLY A 67 7.53 -6.38 -1.25
CA GLY A 67 7.53 -6.64 0.20
C GLY A 67 6.21 -6.27 0.85
N TYR A 68 5.96 -6.82 2.02
CA TYR A 68 4.72 -6.56 2.75
C TYR A 68 4.68 -5.16 3.34
N GLY A 69 3.47 -4.66 3.50
CA GLY A 69 3.19 -3.44 4.21
C GLY A 69 1.78 -3.42 4.75
N VAL A 70 1.44 -2.27 5.33
CA VAL A 70 0.09 -1.96 5.76
C VAL A 70 -0.23 -0.51 5.40
N THR A 71 -1.48 -0.28 5.00
CA THR A 71 -2.05 1.05 4.82
C THR A 71 -3.06 1.32 5.93
N LEU A 72 -2.91 2.46 6.60
CA LEU A 72 -3.78 2.97 7.64
C LEU A 72 -4.75 4.01 7.08
N TYR A 73 -5.91 4.14 7.73
CA TYR A 73 -7.01 5.01 7.33
C TYR A 73 -7.71 5.61 8.55
N ALA A 74 -8.03 6.90 8.49
CA ALA A 74 -8.98 7.49 9.44
C ALA A 74 -10.42 7.11 9.06
N GLY A 75 -10.88 5.95 9.53
CA GLY A 75 -12.19 5.39 9.20
C GLY A 75 -13.36 6.32 9.52
N ASN A 76 -13.29 7.10 10.61
CA ASN A 76 -14.33 8.07 10.95
C ASN A 76 -14.43 9.21 9.95
N ILE A 77 -13.29 9.67 9.40
CA ILE A 77 -13.25 10.71 8.37
C ILE A 77 -13.70 10.15 7.03
N LEU A 78 -13.30 8.91 6.71
CA LEU A 78 -13.71 8.26 5.46
C LEU A 78 -15.22 8.05 5.41
N ALA A 79 -15.83 7.70 6.54
CA ALA A 79 -17.26 7.46 6.67
C ALA A 79 -18.12 8.72 6.45
N GLU A 80 -17.54 9.93 6.48
CA GLU A 80 -18.24 11.16 6.11
C GLU A 80 -18.72 11.12 4.64
N GLY A 81 -18.02 10.36 3.78
CA GLY A 81 -18.46 10.06 2.42
C GLY A 81 -18.49 11.27 1.47
N ASP A 82 -17.83 12.38 1.83
CA ASP A 82 -17.73 13.56 1.00
C ASP A 82 -16.58 13.48 -0.01
N LEU A 83 -16.51 14.46 -0.92
CA LEU A 83 -15.51 14.53 -1.98
C LEU A 83 -14.06 14.46 -1.46
N PHE A 84 -13.81 14.98 -0.26
CA PHE A 84 -12.48 15.12 0.34
C PHE A 84 -12.19 14.07 1.42
N SER A 85 -13.18 13.27 1.83
CA SER A 85 -13.06 12.25 2.87
C SER A 85 -11.94 11.25 2.58
N LEU A 86 -11.79 10.80 1.33
CA LEU A 86 -10.71 9.89 0.95
C LEU A 86 -9.33 10.52 1.17
N THR A 87 -9.12 11.74 0.69
CA THR A 87 -7.85 12.45 0.85
C THR A 87 -7.54 12.66 2.32
N ARG A 88 -8.47 13.26 3.09
CA ARG A 88 -8.26 13.49 4.53
C ARG A 88 -8.03 12.18 5.31
N SER A 89 -8.66 11.10 4.89
CA SER A 89 -8.51 9.78 5.51
C SER A 89 -7.19 9.07 5.18
N THR A 90 -6.46 9.46 4.14
CA THR A 90 -5.34 8.64 3.61
C THR A 90 -4.02 9.38 3.54
N THR A 91 -4.00 10.70 3.78
CA THR A 91 -2.80 11.52 3.56
C THR A 91 -2.16 12.10 4.82
N PHE A 92 -2.56 11.65 6.02
CA PHE A 92 -1.81 12.00 7.23
C PHE A 92 -0.52 11.18 7.35
N ASP A 93 0.43 11.70 8.10
CA ASP A 93 1.79 11.19 8.17
C ASP A 93 1.83 9.73 8.65
N ALA A 94 2.80 8.97 8.14
CA ALA A 94 3.07 7.58 8.55
C ALA A 94 1.90 6.59 8.40
N THR A 95 0.97 6.85 7.48
CA THR A 95 -0.17 5.96 7.20
C THR A 95 0.12 4.83 6.23
N THR A 96 1.33 4.71 5.71
CA THR A 96 1.77 3.59 4.89
C THR A 96 3.09 3.06 5.45
N VAL A 97 3.05 1.86 6.04
CA VAL A 97 4.24 1.22 6.60
C VAL A 97 4.69 0.13 5.62
N VAL A 98 5.88 0.27 5.06
CA VAL A 98 6.50 -0.72 4.18
C VAL A 98 7.95 -0.90 4.62
N PRO A 99 8.25 -1.89 5.48
CA PRO A 99 9.59 -2.12 5.96
C PRO A 99 10.61 -2.35 4.85
N SER A 100 11.80 -1.77 5.02
CA SER A 100 12.95 -1.94 4.14
C SER A 100 14.03 -2.80 4.82
N PRO A 101 14.79 -3.65 4.09
CA PRO A 101 14.79 -3.82 2.64
C PRO A 101 13.60 -4.64 2.11
N LEU A 102 13.21 -4.35 0.87
CA LEU A 102 12.28 -5.18 0.11
C LEU A 102 13.00 -6.45 -0.41
N SER A 103 12.23 -7.47 -0.76
CA SER A 103 12.75 -8.67 -1.40
C SER A 103 12.79 -8.52 -2.93
N PRO A 104 13.69 -9.23 -3.64
CA PRO A 104 13.65 -9.29 -5.09
C PRO A 104 12.29 -9.80 -5.59
N ALA A 105 11.76 -9.17 -6.65
CA ALA A 105 10.44 -9.47 -7.20
C ALA A 105 10.31 -10.90 -7.76
N GLU A 106 11.43 -11.58 -8.03
CA GLU A 106 11.46 -13.00 -8.35
C GLU A 106 10.88 -13.88 -7.23
N ARG A 107 10.95 -13.42 -5.97
CA ARG A 107 10.40 -14.12 -4.80
C ARG A 107 8.94 -13.80 -4.54
N LEU A 108 8.30 -12.96 -5.36
CA LEU A 108 6.92 -12.53 -5.14
C LEU A 108 5.96 -13.72 -5.07
N GLU A 109 6.12 -14.73 -5.92
CA GLU A 109 5.25 -15.91 -5.93
C GLU A 109 5.36 -16.73 -4.63
N GLU A 110 6.54 -16.79 -4.03
CA GLU A 110 6.78 -17.43 -2.73
C GLU A 110 6.19 -16.60 -1.58
N LEU A 111 6.32 -15.27 -1.67
CA LEU A 111 5.82 -14.34 -0.65
C LEU A 111 4.28 -14.30 -0.70
N CYS A 112 3.72 -13.80 -1.80
CA CYS A 112 2.31 -13.51 -1.96
C CYS A 112 1.79 -14.11 -3.27
N PRO A 113 1.38 -15.40 -3.27
CA PRO A 113 0.90 -16.09 -4.48
C PRO A 113 -0.38 -15.47 -5.07
N ASP A 114 -1.14 -14.72 -4.26
CA ASP A 114 -2.38 -14.05 -4.68
C ASP A 114 -2.12 -12.89 -5.66
N ILE A 115 -0.90 -12.34 -5.70
CA ILE A 115 -0.53 -11.20 -6.56
C ILE A 115 0.41 -11.69 -7.65
N THR A 116 -0.18 -12.00 -8.81
CA THR A 116 0.55 -12.57 -9.95
C THR A 116 1.19 -11.47 -10.82
N PRO A 117 2.25 -11.81 -11.60
CA PRO A 117 2.83 -10.89 -12.59
C PRO A 117 1.82 -10.37 -13.63
N GLU A 118 0.85 -11.21 -13.99
CA GLU A 118 -0.24 -10.83 -14.90
C GLU A 118 -1.13 -9.75 -14.27
N HIS A 119 -1.51 -9.94 -13.01
CA HIS A 119 -2.32 -8.99 -12.26
C HIS A 119 -1.58 -7.64 -12.10
N ILE A 120 -0.30 -7.67 -11.71
CA ILE A 120 0.53 -6.46 -11.65
C ILE A 120 0.54 -5.76 -13.01
N GLY A 121 0.77 -6.50 -14.10
CA GLY A 121 0.84 -5.93 -15.43
C GLY A 121 -0.44 -5.25 -15.87
N LYS A 122 -1.61 -5.81 -15.54
CA LYS A 122 -2.92 -5.21 -15.82
C LYS A 122 -3.08 -3.84 -15.14
N TRP A 123 -2.67 -3.73 -13.88
CA TRP A 123 -2.71 -2.46 -13.16
C TRP A 123 -1.67 -1.47 -13.66
N MET A 124 -0.45 -1.93 -13.95
CA MET A 124 0.58 -1.08 -14.53
C MET A 124 0.13 -0.48 -15.86
N GLU A 125 -0.50 -1.27 -16.74
CA GLU A 125 -1.08 -0.78 -17.99
C GLU A 125 -2.17 0.27 -17.72
N LYS A 126 -3.15 -0.07 -16.87
CA LYS A 126 -4.25 0.83 -16.51
C LYS A 126 -3.77 2.17 -15.94
N ILE A 127 -2.84 2.13 -14.97
CA ILE A 127 -2.33 3.32 -14.30
C ILE A 127 -1.44 4.12 -15.25
N SER A 128 -0.51 3.44 -15.93
CA SER A 128 0.48 4.11 -16.77
C SER A 128 -0.13 4.74 -18.03
N HIS A 129 -1.33 4.34 -18.43
CA HIS A 129 -2.07 4.98 -19.51
C HIS A 129 -2.34 6.47 -19.20
N ASN A 130 -2.68 6.80 -17.96
CA ASN A 130 -3.06 8.16 -17.56
C ASN A 130 -2.01 8.87 -16.68
N SER A 131 -1.21 8.10 -15.94
CA SER A 131 -0.12 8.62 -15.09
C SER A 131 1.25 8.13 -15.55
N LEU A 132 2.32 8.89 -15.32
CA LEU A 132 3.68 8.38 -15.52
C LEU A 132 4.09 7.58 -14.28
N LEU A 133 4.46 6.31 -14.44
CA LEU A 133 5.13 5.57 -13.37
C LEU A 133 6.61 5.96 -13.37
N ARG A 134 7.12 6.44 -12.24
CA ARG A 134 8.50 6.89 -12.06
C ARG A 134 9.29 5.86 -11.26
N ILE A 135 10.62 5.90 -11.40
CA ILE A 135 11.52 5.13 -10.55
C ILE A 135 11.24 5.48 -9.08
N GLY A 136 11.07 4.45 -8.26
CA GLY A 136 10.75 4.57 -6.84
C GLY A 136 9.25 4.59 -6.53
N ASP A 137 8.36 4.83 -7.51
CA ASP A 137 6.92 4.72 -7.26
C ASP A 137 6.59 3.31 -6.75
N MET A 138 5.58 3.21 -5.88
CA MET A 138 5.17 1.95 -5.26
C MET A 138 3.72 1.65 -5.60
N LEU A 139 3.45 0.45 -6.10
CA LEU A 139 2.10 -0.09 -6.24
C LEU A 139 1.78 -0.90 -4.99
N LEU A 140 0.77 -0.49 -4.24
CA LEU A 140 0.34 -1.11 -2.99
C LEU A 140 -0.96 -1.87 -3.26
N PHE A 141 -0.88 -3.19 -3.35
CA PHE A 141 -2.04 -4.06 -3.52
C PHE A 141 -2.56 -4.48 -2.16
N GLU A 142 -3.74 -4.00 -1.76
CA GLU A 142 -4.36 -4.47 -0.52
C GLU A 142 -4.80 -5.93 -0.65
N LEU A 143 -4.43 -6.72 0.36
CA LEU A 143 -4.59 -8.16 0.36
C LEU A 143 -5.85 -8.62 1.11
N ALA A 144 -6.46 -7.74 1.91
CA ALA A 144 -7.68 -8.02 2.65
C ALA A 144 -8.49 -6.73 2.86
N PRO A 145 -9.80 -6.83 3.19
CA PRO A 145 -10.60 -5.67 3.57
C PRO A 145 -9.98 -4.94 4.76
N ARG A 146 -10.16 -3.62 4.80
CA ARG A 146 -9.82 -2.81 5.97
C ARG A 146 -10.50 -3.35 7.23
N ARG A 147 -9.77 -3.33 8.33
CA ARG A 147 -10.28 -3.70 9.66
C ARG A 147 -9.96 -2.60 10.67
N VAL A 148 -10.89 -2.36 11.59
CA VAL A 148 -10.68 -1.44 12.72
C VAL A 148 -9.54 -1.98 13.59
N VAL A 149 -8.59 -1.11 13.93
CA VAL A 149 -7.47 -1.43 14.82
C VAL A 149 -7.75 -0.92 16.23
N ASN A 150 -7.36 -1.70 17.22
CA ASN A 150 -7.43 -1.29 18.61
C ASN A 150 -6.22 -0.40 18.94
N LYS A 151 -6.47 0.88 19.21
CA LYS A 151 -5.41 1.84 19.51
C LYS A 151 -4.69 1.59 20.84
N SER A 152 -5.27 0.78 21.73
CA SER A 152 -4.67 0.43 23.01
C SER A 152 -3.78 -0.82 22.95
N GLN A 153 -3.58 -1.40 21.76
CA GLN A 153 -2.79 -2.60 21.54
C GLN A 153 -1.80 -2.39 20.40
N PRO A 154 -0.67 -3.10 20.39
CA PRO A 154 0.22 -3.13 19.23
C PRO A 154 -0.53 -3.61 18.00
N PHE A 155 -0.30 -2.95 16.88
CA PHE A 155 -0.67 -3.49 15.59
C PHE A 155 0.33 -4.58 15.19
N ILE A 156 -0.16 -5.74 14.81
CA ILE A 156 0.66 -6.86 14.34
C ILE A 156 0.28 -7.15 12.89
N MET A 157 1.25 -7.04 12.00
CA MET A 157 1.14 -7.46 10.61
C MET A 157 1.59 -8.91 10.50
N GLU A 158 0.66 -9.77 10.11
CA GLU A 158 0.91 -11.19 9.89
C GLU A 158 0.47 -11.59 8.49
N TRP A 159 1.19 -12.55 7.90
CA TRP A 159 0.77 -13.19 6.65
C TRP A 159 1.17 -14.66 6.67
N GLY A 160 0.26 -15.54 6.23
CA GLY A 160 0.54 -16.99 6.19
C GLY A 160 0.88 -17.63 7.54
N GLY A 161 0.47 -17.02 8.66
CA GLY A 161 0.78 -17.50 10.01
C GLY A 161 2.16 -17.07 10.55
N GLN A 162 2.86 -16.18 9.84
CA GLN A 162 4.11 -15.59 10.30
C GLN A 162 3.91 -14.11 10.63
N GLU A 163 4.41 -13.66 11.78
CA GLU A 163 4.56 -12.23 12.09
C GLU A 163 5.63 -11.62 11.19
N LEU A 164 5.25 -10.55 10.50
CA LEU A 164 6.12 -9.82 9.59
C LEU A 164 6.73 -8.59 10.28
N PHE A 165 5.89 -7.82 10.95
CA PHE A 165 6.30 -6.67 11.77
C PHE A 165 5.16 -6.24 12.69
N SER A 166 5.51 -5.50 13.74
CA SER A 166 4.55 -4.90 14.66
C SER A 166 4.98 -3.50 15.07
N PHE A 167 4.03 -2.68 15.49
CA PHE A 167 4.29 -1.35 16.04
C PHE A 167 3.20 -0.94 17.04
N ASN A 168 3.55 -0.09 18.00
CA ASN A 168 2.54 0.44 18.92
C ASN A 168 1.74 1.54 18.23
N ILE A 169 0.46 1.63 18.58
CA ILE A 169 -0.37 2.79 18.26
C ILE A 169 -0.42 3.66 19.50
N CYS A 170 0.02 4.90 19.38
CA CYS A 170 0.10 5.88 20.46
C CYS A 170 -0.88 7.03 20.22
#